data_AF-A0A521S2W6-F1
#
_entry.id   AF-A0A521S2W6-F1
#
_cell.length_a   1.000
_cell.length_b   1.000
_cell.length_c   1.000
_cell.angle_alpha   90.00
_cell.angle_beta   90.00
_cell.angle_gamma   90.00
#
_symmetry.space_group_name_H-M   'P 1'
#
loop_
_entity.id
_entity.type
_entity.pdbx_description
1 polymer ?
#
loop_
_entity_poly.entity_id
_entity_poly.type
_entity_poly.pdbx_seq_one_letter_code
_entity_poly.pdbx_strand_id
1 'polypeptide(L)'
;MNPSSPLEPIRALLSSTLDADEVARVLSGLAPLDPAAQKNAVNIGLILSDFSTKAATEYFRAVPAVLQSIGSDELAGWVGMGIQIAQQSSAGGIRFFKQGAAVFSKLSSKPLRERFIKLGITLAERDYNLALEYYQQAPVLLAHVSLSEGALAEWAEQGFALGKQDYTLAVEYFRTTPSLLVLLPIELLPKWISVGQKISSEKVLATLQFVRTSPEVFSKISSNADRTRLLDLAAEVAERQPALAATLFTEAASILPSFQALHLEGVLLDKALTLARFDGELGATLFLSGPKILKEMGRAAPHFTEWVEEGMALVKSGGAQAKAFFAFESKAAREAVDHFGTGVSLASISRMLKLFAEALSGRPVAIQPLSLLKSEGKADSEAPTTDGQTIYLPEHVNRFPDKTLNLEWYKVATAYQAGYLEFNTFTPKIQDTADLIESLQT
;
A
#
# COMPACT_ATOMS: atom_id res chain seq x y z
N MET A 1 11.02 58.57 -34.85
CA MET A 1 10.05 57.45 -34.90
C MET A 1 10.22 56.67 -33.61
N ASN A 2 9.20 56.63 -32.74
CA ASN A 2 9.23 55.74 -31.58
C ASN A 2 9.40 54.31 -32.11
N PRO A 3 10.36 53.52 -31.61
CA PRO A 3 10.38 52.10 -31.93
C PRO A 3 9.03 51.53 -31.52
N SER A 4 8.29 50.95 -32.47
CA SER A 4 7.04 50.25 -32.20
C SER A 4 7.28 49.26 -31.08
N SER A 5 6.48 49.33 -30.01
CA SER A 5 6.66 48.45 -28.84
C SER A 5 6.71 46.98 -29.29
N PRO A 6 7.66 46.17 -28.81
CA PRO A 6 7.75 44.75 -29.15
C PRO A 6 6.45 43.97 -28.88
N LEU A 7 5.56 44.51 -28.05
CA LEU A 7 4.30 43.90 -27.63
C LEU A 7 3.09 44.26 -28.53
N GLU A 8 3.20 45.24 -29.43
CA GLU A 8 2.09 45.57 -30.35
C GLU A 8 1.58 44.39 -31.20
N PRO A 9 2.45 43.51 -31.76
CA PRO A 9 2.01 42.41 -32.61
C PRO A 9 1.05 41.42 -31.93
N ILE A 10 1.18 41.23 -30.61
CA ILE A 10 0.36 40.25 -29.86
C ILE A 10 -0.95 40.83 -29.35
N ARG A 11 -1.14 42.16 -29.39
CA ARG A 11 -2.38 42.79 -28.91
C ARG A 11 -3.61 42.31 -29.69
N ALA A 12 -3.52 42.31 -31.02
CA ALA A 12 -4.60 41.84 -31.88
C ALA A 12 -4.91 40.34 -31.66
N LEU A 13 -3.87 39.53 -31.48
CA LEU A 13 -4.00 38.11 -31.19
C LEU A 13 -4.73 37.87 -29.86
N LEU A 14 -4.31 38.54 -28.79
CA LEU A 14 -4.93 38.38 -27.47
C LEU A 14 -6.39 38.88 -27.46
N SER A 15 -6.68 40.02 -28.11
CA SER A 15 -8.04 40.56 -28.24
C SER A 15 -9.01 39.65 -29.01
N SER A 16 -8.50 38.68 -29.77
CA SER A 16 -9.35 37.67 -30.42
C SER A 16 -9.83 36.57 -29.47
N THR A 17 -9.18 36.41 -28.31
CA THR A 17 -9.45 35.33 -27.34
C THR A 17 -9.81 35.80 -25.94
N LEU A 18 -9.43 37.03 -25.58
CA LEU A 18 -9.55 37.60 -24.24
C LEU A 18 -10.29 38.94 -24.26
N ASP A 19 -10.86 39.33 -23.12
CA ASP A 19 -11.40 40.68 -22.93
C ASP A 19 -10.29 41.74 -22.78
N ALA A 20 -10.66 43.02 -22.87
CA ALA A 20 -9.72 44.14 -22.85
C ALA A 20 -8.90 44.21 -21.54
N ASP A 21 -9.50 43.85 -20.40
CA ASP A 21 -8.82 43.89 -19.10
C ASP A 21 -7.79 42.77 -18.97
N GLU A 22 -8.10 41.59 -19.50
CA GLU A 22 -7.18 40.46 -19.55
C GLU A 22 -6.02 40.68 -20.52
N VAL A 23 -6.28 41.29 -21.69
CA VAL A 23 -5.23 41.71 -22.61
C VAL A 23 -4.27 42.69 -21.92
N ALA A 24 -4.82 43.69 -21.22
CA ALA A 24 -4.02 44.66 -20.48
C ALA A 24 -3.15 44.00 -19.39
N ARG A 25 -3.69 43.01 -18.67
CA ARG A 25 -2.96 42.23 -17.66
C ARG A 25 -1.79 41.42 -18.24
N VAL A 26 -1.99 40.79 -19.40
CA VAL A 26 -0.90 40.02 -20.04
C VAL A 26 0.21 40.96 -20.52
N LEU A 27 -0.17 42.07 -21.17
CA LEU A 27 0.80 43.06 -21.65
C LEU A 27 1.56 43.73 -20.50
N SER A 28 0.89 44.04 -19.39
CA SER A 28 1.54 44.64 -18.21
C SER A 28 2.50 43.67 -17.51
N GLY A 29 2.25 42.36 -17.59
CA GLY A 29 3.17 41.33 -17.09
C GLY A 29 4.45 41.20 -17.93
N LEU A 30 4.37 41.43 -19.25
CA LEU A 30 5.53 41.37 -20.15
C LEU A 30 6.34 42.66 -20.20
N ALA A 31 5.71 43.80 -19.93
CA ALA A 31 6.35 45.13 -19.99
C ALA A 31 7.63 45.30 -19.14
N PRO A 32 7.79 44.67 -17.95
CA PRO A 32 9.00 44.77 -17.14
C PRO A 32 10.20 43.99 -17.70
N LEU A 33 9.99 43.06 -18.64
CA LEU A 33 11.08 42.31 -19.27
C LEU A 33 11.95 43.23 -20.13
N ASP A 34 13.23 42.91 -20.31
CA ASP A 34 14.08 43.67 -21.23
C ASP A 34 13.59 43.55 -22.69
N PRO A 35 13.87 44.54 -23.56
CA PRO A 35 13.34 44.53 -24.93
C PRO A 35 13.74 43.31 -25.77
N ALA A 36 14.89 42.70 -25.51
CA ALA A 36 15.32 41.51 -26.23
C ALA A 36 14.53 40.27 -25.78
N ALA A 37 14.32 40.10 -24.48
CA ALA A 37 13.46 39.07 -23.92
C ALA A 37 12.00 39.23 -24.35
N GLN A 38 11.46 40.46 -24.38
CA GLN A 38 10.12 40.74 -24.91
C GLN A 38 9.99 40.31 -26.36
N LYS A 39 10.94 40.71 -27.21
CA LYS A 39 10.94 40.36 -28.64
C LYS A 39 11.04 38.85 -28.84
N ASN A 40 11.91 38.18 -28.08
CA ASN A 40 12.05 36.72 -28.14
C ASN A 40 10.74 36.02 -27.73
N ALA A 41 10.17 36.43 -26.61
CA ALA A 41 8.92 35.86 -26.10
C ALA A 41 7.75 36.05 -27.07
N VAL A 42 7.63 37.24 -27.67
CA VAL A 42 6.62 37.56 -28.68
C VAL A 42 6.78 36.69 -29.92
N ASN A 43 7.98 36.63 -30.50
CA ASN A 43 8.23 35.84 -31.69
C ASN A 43 7.89 34.36 -31.49
N ILE A 44 8.32 33.78 -30.37
CA ILE A 44 8.06 32.38 -30.02
C ILE A 44 6.55 32.15 -29.79
N GLY A 45 5.86 33.07 -29.11
CA GLY A 45 4.42 32.96 -28.86
C GLY A 45 3.57 33.10 -30.12
N LEU A 46 4.00 33.91 -31.09
CA LEU A 46 3.35 34.00 -32.40
C LEU A 46 3.47 32.69 -33.17
N ILE A 47 4.65 32.06 -33.18
CA ILE A 47 4.85 30.72 -33.77
C ILE A 47 3.92 29.69 -33.11
N LEU A 48 3.81 29.70 -31.78
CA LEU A 48 2.89 28.82 -31.05
C LEU A 48 1.42 29.08 -31.44
N SER A 49 1.06 30.33 -31.77
CA SER A 49 -0.30 30.71 -32.13
C SER A 49 -0.76 30.13 -33.47
N ASP A 50 0.17 29.84 -34.37
CA ASP A 50 -0.10 29.13 -35.64
C ASP A 50 -0.59 27.70 -35.40
N PHE A 51 -0.23 27.09 -34.26
CA PHE A 51 -0.69 25.76 -33.86
C PHE A 51 -1.91 25.81 -32.94
N SER A 52 -1.92 26.73 -31.99
CA SER A 52 -3.03 26.86 -31.02
C SER A 52 -3.03 28.25 -30.40
N THR A 53 -3.96 29.11 -30.84
CA THR A 53 -4.16 30.44 -30.26
C THR A 53 -4.44 30.38 -28.76
N LYS A 54 -5.23 29.40 -28.29
CA LYS A 54 -5.53 29.24 -26.86
C LYS A 54 -4.29 28.88 -26.04
N ALA A 55 -3.40 28.03 -26.57
CA ALA A 55 -2.15 27.69 -25.88
C ALA A 55 -1.17 28.87 -25.91
N ALA A 56 -1.11 29.64 -27.00
CA ALA A 56 -0.33 30.87 -27.09
C ALA A 56 -0.77 31.91 -26.05
N THR A 57 -2.07 32.06 -25.84
CA THR A 57 -2.62 32.93 -24.80
C THR A 57 -2.16 32.51 -23.39
N GLU A 58 -2.22 31.22 -23.06
CA GLU A 58 -1.69 30.71 -21.77
C GLU A 58 -0.17 30.86 -21.65
N TYR A 59 0.56 30.69 -22.75
CA TYR A 59 1.99 30.96 -22.79
C TYR A 59 2.29 32.42 -22.41
N PHE A 60 1.63 33.40 -23.04
CA PHE A 60 1.86 34.81 -22.72
C PHE A 60 1.51 35.16 -21.27
N ARG A 61 0.51 34.49 -20.67
CA ARG A 61 0.19 34.60 -19.25
C ARG A 61 1.31 34.05 -18.35
N ALA A 62 1.94 32.96 -18.76
CA ALA A 62 2.93 32.24 -17.94
C ALA A 62 4.36 32.78 -18.07
N VAL A 63 4.75 33.31 -19.23
CA VAL A 63 6.12 33.75 -19.54
C VAL A 63 6.74 34.67 -18.49
N PRO A 64 6.07 35.73 -17.99
CA PRO A 64 6.67 36.62 -17.01
C PRO A 64 7.12 35.89 -15.75
N ALA A 65 6.32 34.95 -15.25
CA ALA A 65 6.64 34.16 -14.07
C ALA A 65 7.70 33.08 -14.37
N VAL A 66 7.66 32.47 -15.55
CA VAL A 66 8.64 31.45 -15.96
C VAL A 66 10.04 32.06 -16.11
N LEU A 67 10.16 33.25 -16.69
CA LEU A 67 11.43 33.96 -16.85
C LEU A 67 12.04 34.45 -15.52
N GLN A 68 11.31 34.37 -14.40
CA GLN A 68 11.92 34.55 -13.07
C GLN A 68 12.74 33.33 -12.64
N SER A 69 12.49 32.16 -13.24
CA SER A 69 13.13 30.87 -12.89
C SER A 69 14.11 30.36 -13.95
N ILE A 70 13.93 30.73 -15.22
CA ILE A 70 14.75 30.27 -16.35
C ILE A 70 15.36 31.43 -17.13
N GLY A 71 16.48 31.18 -17.81
CA GLY A 71 17.09 32.14 -18.73
C GLY A 71 16.29 32.30 -20.03
N SER A 72 16.45 33.44 -20.71
CA SER A 72 15.80 33.68 -22.00
C SER A 72 16.23 32.71 -23.10
N ASP A 73 17.40 32.08 -22.98
CA ASP A 73 17.91 31.05 -23.86
C ASP A 73 17.24 29.68 -23.66
N GLU A 74 16.68 29.42 -22.48
CA GLU A 74 15.93 28.20 -22.16
C GLU A 74 14.47 28.26 -22.65
N LEU A 75 13.96 29.47 -22.92
CA LEU A 75 12.58 29.74 -23.34
C LEU A 75 12.19 28.97 -24.62
N ALA A 76 13.09 28.93 -25.60
CA ALA A 76 12.82 28.27 -26.88
C ALA A 76 12.63 26.76 -26.72
N GLY A 77 13.41 26.11 -25.84
CA GLY A 77 13.28 24.69 -25.56
C GLY A 77 11.95 24.37 -24.85
N TRP A 78 11.60 25.16 -23.83
CA TRP A 78 10.32 24.99 -23.12
C TRP A 78 9.13 25.13 -24.08
N VAL A 79 9.12 26.16 -24.93
CA VAL A 79 8.03 26.33 -25.90
C VAL A 79 8.07 25.28 -26.99
N GLY A 80 9.25 24.80 -27.41
CA GLY A 80 9.39 23.69 -28.34
C GLY A 80 8.62 22.45 -27.86
N MET A 81 8.76 22.08 -26.58
CA MET A 81 7.98 20.99 -25.97
C MET A 81 6.47 21.29 -25.99
N GLY A 82 6.08 22.52 -25.62
CA GLY A 82 4.68 22.94 -25.62
C GLY A 82 4.03 22.96 -27.01
N ILE A 83 4.80 23.27 -28.07
CA ILE A 83 4.35 23.18 -29.47
C ILE A 83 4.08 21.72 -29.84
N GLN A 84 4.99 20.79 -29.52
CA GLN A 84 4.78 19.36 -29.79
C GLN A 84 3.50 18.83 -29.15
N ILE A 85 3.21 19.26 -27.92
CA ILE A 85 1.97 18.92 -27.20
C ILE A 85 0.76 19.61 -27.85
N ALA A 86 0.84 20.91 -28.13
CA ALA A 86 -0.28 21.70 -28.65
C ALA A 86 -0.72 21.28 -30.06
N GLN A 87 0.22 20.81 -30.89
CA GLN A 87 -0.05 20.24 -32.22
C GLN A 87 -0.95 19.01 -32.15
N GLN A 88 -0.80 18.19 -31.11
CA GLN A 88 -1.58 16.98 -30.91
C GLN A 88 -2.84 17.24 -30.06
N SER A 89 -2.79 18.19 -29.13
CA SER A 89 -3.89 18.53 -28.24
C SER A 89 -3.82 19.98 -27.75
N SER A 90 -4.74 20.82 -28.22
CA SER A 90 -4.87 22.21 -27.75
C SER A 90 -5.11 22.27 -26.23
N ALA A 91 -5.94 21.38 -25.67
CA ALA A 91 -6.18 21.29 -24.23
C ALA A 91 -4.93 20.86 -23.44
N GLY A 92 -4.11 19.96 -24.02
CA GLY A 92 -2.81 19.60 -23.49
C GLY A 92 -1.84 20.78 -23.43
N GLY A 93 -1.76 21.56 -24.52
CA GLY A 93 -0.94 22.77 -24.60
C GLY A 93 -1.35 23.83 -23.57
N ILE A 94 -2.66 24.06 -23.40
CA ILE A 94 -3.21 24.95 -22.36
C ILE A 94 -2.72 24.51 -20.96
N ARG A 95 -2.86 23.22 -20.63
CA ARG A 95 -2.39 22.68 -19.34
C ARG A 95 -0.89 22.83 -19.15
N PHE A 96 -0.10 22.55 -20.19
CA PHE A 96 1.36 22.65 -20.18
C PHE A 96 1.84 24.07 -19.83
N PHE A 97 1.37 25.08 -20.56
CA PHE A 97 1.80 26.46 -20.35
C PHE A 97 1.34 27.02 -19.02
N LYS A 98 0.09 26.72 -18.62
CA LYS A 98 -0.46 27.14 -17.32
C LYS A 98 0.37 26.66 -16.12
N GLN A 99 1.02 25.51 -16.23
CA GLN A 99 1.81 24.91 -15.15
C GLN A 99 3.29 25.33 -15.14
N GLY A 100 3.77 26.05 -16.17
CA GLY A 100 5.20 26.31 -16.37
C GLY A 100 5.92 26.94 -15.18
N ALA A 101 5.34 27.99 -14.57
CA ALA A 101 5.96 28.66 -13.44
C ALA A 101 6.13 27.73 -12.22
N ALA A 102 5.13 26.88 -11.96
CA ALA A 102 5.16 25.92 -10.84
C ALA A 102 6.14 24.75 -11.09
N VAL A 103 6.40 24.42 -12.36
CA VAL A 103 7.39 23.41 -12.76
C VAL A 103 8.79 23.94 -12.55
N PHE A 104 9.12 25.10 -13.12
CA PHE A 104 10.49 25.61 -13.08
C PHE A 104 10.91 26.18 -11.72
N SER A 105 9.96 26.58 -10.88
CA SER A 105 10.27 26.96 -9.48
C SER A 105 10.85 25.81 -8.66
N LYS A 106 10.62 24.55 -9.07
CA LYS A 106 11.18 23.34 -8.44
C LYS A 106 12.48 22.87 -9.10
N LEU A 107 12.87 23.43 -10.24
CA LEU A 107 14.06 23.05 -11.01
C LEU A 107 15.12 24.16 -10.93
N SER A 108 15.87 24.17 -9.83
CA SER A 108 16.74 25.29 -9.47
C SER A 108 18.00 25.42 -10.34
N SER A 109 18.54 24.32 -10.90
CA SER A 109 19.78 24.36 -11.69
C SER A 109 19.52 24.35 -13.19
N LYS A 110 20.26 25.19 -13.92
CA LYS A 110 20.18 25.28 -15.39
C LYS A 110 20.46 23.94 -16.10
N PRO A 111 21.52 23.18 -15.74
CA PRO A 111 21.77 21.88 -16.38
C PRO A 111 20.60 20.90 -16.22
N LEU A 112 19.96 20.89 -15.04
CA LEU A 112 18.80 20.05 -14.79
C LEU A 112 17.60 20.47 -15.64
N ARG A 113 17.36 21.78 -15.80
CA ARG A 113 16.28 22.32 -16.64
C ARG A 113 16.48 22.01 -18.12
N GLU A 114 17.67 22.26 -18.67
CA GLU A 114 18.00 21.95 -20.07
C GLU A 114 17.75 20.48 -20.38
N ARG A 115 18.12 19.62 -19.43
CA ARG A 115 17.95 18.19 -19.55
C ARG A 115 16.49 17.75 -19.45
N PHE A 116 15.75 18.30 -18.48
CA PHE A 116 14.32 18.08 -18.34
C PHE A 116 13.57 18.49 -19.61
N ILE A 117 13.89 19.66 -20.17
CA ILE A 117 13.31 20.16 -21.41
C ILE A 117 13.65 19.23 -22.58
N LYS A 118 14.93 18.89 -22.77
CA LYS A 118 15.36 18.03 -23.89
C LYS A 118 14.64 16.68 -23.88
N LEU A 119 14.57 16.03 -22.71
CA LEU A 119 13.87 14.77 -22.56
C LEU A 119 12.36 14.93 -22.80
N GLY A 120 11.75 15.98 -22.24
CA GLY A 120 10.35 16.29 -22.45
C GLY A 120 9.97 16.52 -23.93
N ILE A 121 10.82 17.18 -24.72
CA ILE A 121 10.62 17.33 -26.17
C ILE A 121 10.59 15.95 -26.85
N THR A 122 11.61 15.11 -26.60
CA THR A 122 11.69 13.76 -27.18
C THR A 122 10.49 12.89 -26.79
N LEU A 123 9.99 13.02 -25.56
CA LEU A 123 8.79 12.30 -25.12
C LEU A 123 7.54 12.86 -25.80
N ALA A 124 7.39 14.18 -25.92
CA ALA A 124 6.22 14.82 -26.53
C ALA A 124 6.07 14.50 -28.02
N GLU A 125 7.18 14.35 -28.74
CA GLU A 125 7.20 13.88 -30.13
C GLU A 125 6.63 12.45 -30.30
N ARG A 126 6.72 11.63 -29.25
CA ARG A 126 6.31 10.22 -29.28
C ARG A 126 4.92 10.00 -28.68
N ASP A 127 4.61 10.64 -27.56
CA ASP A 127 3.30 10.60 -26.88
C ASP A 127 3.12 11.85 -25.99
N TYR A 128 2.23 12.75 -26.40
CA TYR A 128 2.03 14.02 -25.69
C TYR A 128 1.42 13.86 -24.29
N ASN A 129 0.64 12.80 -24.04
CA ASN A 129 -0.01 12.61 -22.74
C ASN A 129 0.98 12.10 -21.71
N LEU A 130 1.82 11.13 -22.07
CA LEU A 130 2.90 10.67 -21.19
C LEU A 130 3.96 11.76 -20.98
N ALA A 131 4.22 12.58 -22.00
CA ALA A 131 5.07 13.77 -21.84
C ALA A 131 4.48 14.80 -20.86
N LEU A 132 3.16 14.96 -20.82
CA LEU A 132 2.48 15.80 -19.82
C LEU A 132 2.59 15.22 -18.42
N GLU A 133 2.44 13.90 -18.24
CA GLU A 133 2.65 13.25 -16.94
C GLU A 133 4.11 13.41 -16.48
N TYR A 134 5.08 13.18 -17.37
CA TYR A 134 6.50 13.46 -17.11
C TYR A 134 6.72 14.92 -16.68
N TYR A 135 6.18 15.87 -17.43
CA TYR A 135 6.32 17.30 -17.17
C TYR A 135 5.79 17.71 -15.79
N GLN A 136 4.68 17.09 -15.36
CA GLN A 136 4.06 17.34 -14.07
C GLN A 136 4.80 16.68 -12.90
N GLN A 137 5.27 15.44 -13.10
CA GLN A 137 5.76 14.60 -12.00
C GLN A 137 7.26 14.65 -11.81
N ALA A 138 8.07 14.88 -12.85
CA ALA A 138 9.53 14.97 -12.70
C ALA A 138 9.97 16.07 -11.72
N PRO A 139 9.39 17.29 -11.73
CA PRO A 139 9.75 18.33 -10.76
C PRO A 139 9.34 17.96 -9.32
N VAL A 140 8.28 17.16 -9.14
CA VAL A 140 7.87 16.65 -7.83
C VAL A 140 8.88 15.62 -7.33
N LEU A 141 9.31 14.71 -8.20
CA LEU A 141 10.34 13.72 -7.91
C LEU A 141 11.67 14.39 -7.52
N LEU A 142 12.14 15.32 -8.35
CA LEU A 142 13.43 16.00 -8.18
C LEU A 142 13.46 16.95 -6.97
N ALA A 143 12.30 17.34 -6.43
CA ALA A 143 12.22 18.14 -5.20
C ALA A 143 12.61 17.34 -3.94
N HIS A 144 12.51 16.01 -3.98
CA HIS A 144 12.73 15.14 -2.81
C HIS A 144 13.78 14.05 -3.05
N VAL A 145 14.11 13.76 -4.31
CA VAL A 145 15.04 12.70 -4.70
C VAL A 145 16.13 13.28 -5.60
N SER A 146 17.38 13.19 -5.15
CA SER A 146 18.53 13.56 -5.97
C SER A 146 18.86 12.45 -6.95
N LEU A 147 18.53 12.66 -8.23
CA LEU A 147 18.83 11.71 -9.30
C LEU A 147 20.03 12.18 -10.11
N SER A 148 20.88 11.22 -10.49
CA SER A 148 21.89 11.46 -11.51
C SER A 148 21.23 11.79 -12.83
N GLU A 149 22.03 12.28 -13.76
CA GLU A 149 21.55 12.45 -15.11
C GLU A 149 21.02 11.12 -15.67
N GLY A 150 21.87 10.10 -15.85
CA GLY A 150 21.44 8.81 -16.39
C GLY A 150 20.13 8.28 -15.79
N ALA A 151 20.02 8.35 -14.46
CA ALA A 151 18.84 7.90 -13.71
C ALA A 151 17.52 8.60 -14.09
N LEU A 152 17.51 9.93 -14.26
CA LEU A 152 16.29 10.65 -14.68
C LEU A 152 15.87 10.28 -16.12
N ALA A 153 16.84 10.07 -17.02
CA ALA A 153 16.54 9.66 -18.39
C ALA A 153 15.98 8.23 -18.43
N GLU A 154 16.61 7.31 -17.70
CA GLU A 154 16.11 5.95 -17.53
C GLU A 154 14.71 5.94 -16.93
N TRP A 155 14.46 6.73 -15.88
CA TRP A 155 13.14 6.84 -15.27
C TRP A 155 12.07 7.26 -16.28
N ALA A 156 12.35 8.26 -17.14
CA ALA A 156 11.36 8.71 -18.11
C ALA A 156 11.18 7.73 -19.28
N GLU A 157 12.26 7.14 -19.79
CA GLU A 157 12.19 6.13 -20.86
C GLU A 157 11.47 4.86 -20.40
N GLN A 158 11.62 4.45 -19.14
CA GLN A 158 10.86 3.33 -18.58
C GLN A 158 9.36 3.62 -18.55
N GLY A 159 8.95 4.79 -18.05
CA GLY A 159 7.54 5.20 -18.07
C GLY A 159 6.97 5.26 -19.49
N PHE A 160 7.77 5.70 -20.46
CA PHE A 160 7.36 5.71 -21.87
C PHE A 160 7.28 4.29 -22.47
N ALA A 161 8.26 3.43 -22.19
CA ALA A 161 8.28 2.05 -22.65
C ALA A 161 7.06 1.28 -22.15
N LEU A 162 6.66 1.52 -20.90
CA LEU A 162 5.41 1.00 -20.34
C LEU A 162 4.19 1.44 -21.15
N GLY A 163 4.16 2.68 -21.64
CA GLY A 163 3.04 3.21 -22.41
C GLY A 163 2.67 2.39 -23.66
N LYS A 164 3.65 1.72 -24.26
CA LYS A 164 3.43 0.83 -25.42
C LYS A 164 2.80 -0.52 -25.05
N GLN A 165 2.95 -0.94 -23.81
CA GLN A 165 2.51 -2.25 -23.31
C GLN A 165 1.24 -2.13 -22.47
N ASP A 166 1.25 -1.19 -21.53
CA ASP A 166 0.16 -0.86 -20.63
C ASP A 166 0.18 0.63 -20.30
N TYR A 167 -0.71 1.35 -20.98
CA TYR A 167 -0.84 2.78 -20.84
C TYR A 167 -1.33 3.22 -19.44
N THR A 168 -2.17 2.40 -18.78
CA THR A 168 -2.66 2.73 -17.43
C THR A 168 -1.52 2.62 -16.43
N LEU A 169 -0.73 1.56 -16.51
CA LEU A 169 0.45 1.37 -15.68
C LEU A 169 1.49 2.48 -15.93
N ALA A 170 1.67 2.93 -17.17
CA ALA A 170 2.58 4.03 -17.50
C ALA A 170 2.19 5.37 -16.84
N VAL A 171 0.90 5.71 -16.86
CA VAL A 171 0.40 6.92 -16.19
C VAL A 171 0.59 6.84 -14.68
N GLU A 172 0.24 5.71 -14.07
CA GLU A 172 0.37 5.52 -12.62
C GLU A 172 1.84 5.41 -12.19
N TYR A 173 2.73 4.87 -13.03
CA TYR A 173 4.17 4.91 -12.84
C TYR A 173 4.66 6.35 -12.62
N PHE A 174 4.31 7.28 -13.52
CA PHE A 174 4.72 8.67 -13.37
C PHE A 174 4.15 9.32 -12.11
N ARG A 175 2.88 9.02 -11.77
CA ARG A 175 2.19 9.64 -10.63
C ARG A 175 2.64 9.13 -9.26
N THR A 176 3.00 7.85 -9.18
CA THR A 176 3.36 7.22 -7.90
C THR A 176 4.86 7.27 -7.62
N THR A 177 5.71 7.22 -8.65
CA THR A 177 7.17 7.16 -8.43
C THR A 177 7.76 8.35 -7.65
N PRO A 178 7.24 9.60 -7.72
CA PRO A 178 7.73 10.69 -6.87
C PRO A 178 7.65 10.41 -5.37
N SER A 179 6.55 9.82 -4.88
CA SER A 179 6.40 9.45 -3.46
C SER A 179 7.05 8.11 -3.15
N LEU A 180 7.06 7.17 -4.10
CA LEU A 180 7.69 5.87 -3.94
C LEU A 180 9.21 5.96 -3.83
N LEU A 181 9.88 6.77 -4.65
CA LEU A 181 11.35 6.84 -4.69
C LEU A 181 11.98 7.53 -3.46
N VAL A 182 11.17 8.16 -2.61
CA VAL A 182 11.59 8.59 -1.25
C VAL A 182 11.77 7.37 -0.33
N LEU A 183 11.06 6.28 -0.61
CA LEU A 183 10.99 5.08 0.24
C LEU A 183 11.68 3.87 -0.39
N LEU A 184 11.74 3.79 -1.72
CA LEU A 184 12.30 2.68 -2.48
C LEU A 184 13.52 3.17 -3.28
N PRO A 185 14.72 2.58 -3.10
CA PRO A 185 15.87 2.89 -3.93
C PRO A 185 15.57 2.69 -5.42
N ILE A 186 16.12 3.55 -6.26
CA ILE A 186 15.86 3.52 -7.71
C ILE A 186 16.32 2.21 -8.35
N GLU A 187 17.32 1.53 -7.78
CA GLU A 187 17.82 0.24 -8.23
C GLU A 187 16.76 -0.87 -8.11
N LEU A 188 15.77 -0.71 -7.22
CA LEU A 188 14.66 -1.65 -7.06
C LEU A 188 13.44 -1.29 -7.93
N LEU A 189 13.45 -0.13 -8.61
CA LEU A 189 12.36 0.30 -9.47
C LEU A 189 12.07 -0.70 -10.61
N PRO A 190 13.07 -1.30 -11.30
CA PRO A 190 12.80 -2.31 -12.33
C PRO A 190 12.07 -3.56 -11.79
N LYS A 191 12.38 -3.99 -10.56
CA LYS A 191 11.65 -5.10 -9.91
C LYS A 191 10.20 -4.72 -9.61
N TRP A 192 9.98 -3.52 -9.09
CA TRP A 192 8.64 -2.99 -8.84
C TRP A 192 7.80 -2.90 -10.12
N ILE A 193 8.38 -2.41 -11.22
CA ILE A 193 7.74 -2.38 -12.53
C ILE A 193 7.39 -3.80 -13.01
N SER A 194 8.31 -4.75 -12.87
CA SER A 194 8.08 -6.14 -13.29
C SER A 194 6.89 -6.76 -12.57
N VAL A 195 6.72 -6.53 -11.27
CA VAL A 195 5.52 -6.94 -10.52
C VAL A 195 4.27 -6.28 -11.10
N GLY A 196 4.32 -4.96 -11.34
CA GLY A 196 3.21 -4.22 -11.95
C GLY A 196 2.77 -4.79 -13.30
N GLN A 197 3.73 -5.12 -14.19
CA GLN A 197 3.45 -5.72 -15.50
C GLN A 197 2.84 -7.13 -15.39
N LYS A 198 3.35 -7.97 -14.48
CA LYS A 198 2.77 -9.31 -14.24
C LYS A 198 1.32 -9.21 -13.76
N ILE A 199 1.04 -8.27 -12.86
CA ILE A 199 -0.32 -8.05 -12.34
C ILE A 199 -1.24 -7.46 -13.42
N SER A 200 -0.72 -6.58 -14.27
CA SER A 200 -1.54 -5.79 -15.18
C SER A 200 -2.05 -6.52 -16.41
N SER A 201 -1.42 -7.64 -16.75
CA SER A 201 -1.77 -8.48 -17.90
C SER A 201 -3.28 -8.76 -18.06
N GLU A 202 -4.07 -8.76 -16.97
CA GLU A 202 -5.52 -8.99 -17.03
C GLU A 202 -6.39 -8.16 -16.05
N LYS A 203 -5.82 -7.36 -15.14
CA LYS A 203 -6.54 -6.85 -13.96
C LYS A 203 -6.20 -5.39 -13.60
N VAL A 204 -6.81 -4.43 -14.28
CA VAL A 204 -6.63 -2.98 -14.01
C VAL A 204 -6.79 -2.61 -12.53
N LEU A 205 -7.82 -3.12 -11.84
CA LEU A 205 -8.04 -2.81 -10.42
C LEU A 205 -6.91 -3.33 -9.52
N ALA A 206 -6.40 -4.54 -9.79
CA ALA A 206 -5.28 -5.11 -9.04
C ALA A 206 -3.99 -4.32 -9.30
N THR A 207 -3.76 -3.87 -10.54
CA THR A 207 -2.64 -2.97 -10.88
C THR A 207 -2.72 -1.67 -10.10
N LEU A 208 -3.88 -1.01 -10.12
CA LEU A 208 -4.07 0.25 -9.39
C LEU A 208 -3.90 0.06 -7.89
N GLN A 209 -4.41 -1.05 -7.34
CA GLN A 209 -4.21 -1.40 -5.94
C GLN A 209 -2.72 -1.52 -5.63
N PHE A 210 -1.98 -2.39 -6.33
CA PHE A 210 -0.53 -2.56 -6.14
C PHE A 210 0.23 -1.24 -6.26
N VAL A 211 0.02 -0.49 -7.34
CA VAL A 211 0.78 0.74 -7.61
C VAL A 211 0.48 1.80 -6.55
N ARG A 212 -0.79 2.05 -6.24
CA ARG A 212 -1.16 3.16 -5.34
C ARG A 212 -0.87 2.88 -3.86
N THR A 213 -0.89 1.61 -3.43
CA THR A 213 -0.55 1.24 -2.04
C THR A 213 0.95 1.09 -1.81
N SER A 214 1.77 1.05 -2.87
CA SER A 214 3.23 0.86 -2.78
C SER A 214 3.94 1.84 -1.83
N PRO A 215 3.72 3.17 -1.87
CA PRO A 215 4.36 4.07 -0.92
C PRO A 215 3.99 3.75 0.54
N GLU A 216 2.72 3.43 0.83
CA GLU A 216 2.29 3.06 2.17
C GLU A 216 2.98 1.78 2.64
N VAL A 217 2.99 0.74 1.80
CA VAL A 217 3.63 -0.55 2.11
C VAL A 217 5.13 -0.36 2.40
N PHE A 218 5.85 0.34 1.53
CA PHE A 218 7.29 0.53 1.74
C PHE A 218 7.63 1.48 2.89
N SER A 219 6.69 2.33 3.33
CA SER A 219 6.86 3.12 4.57
C SER A 219 6.95 2.25 5.82
N LYS A 220 6.44 1.01 5.77
CA LYS A 220 6.46 0.04 6.87
C LYS A 220 7.66 -0.91 6.82
N ILE A 221 8.54 -0.80 5.82
CA ILE A 221 9.67 -1.71 5.64
C ILE A 221 10.98 -0.94 5.74
N SER A 222 11.78 -1.28 6.73
CA SER A 222 13.03 -0.57 7.03
C SER A 222 14.20 -1.02 6.16
N SER A 223 14.30 -2.32 5.82
CA SER A 223 15.47 -2.87 5.13
C SER A 223 15.25 -3.02 3.62
N ASN A 224 16.27 -2.69 2.82
CA ASN A 224 16.24 -2.91 1.37
C ASN A 224 16.19 -4.40 0.99
N ALA A 225 16.72 -5.28 1.85
CA ALA A 225 16.64 -6.72 1.67
C ALA A 225 15.18 -7.19 1.73
N ASP A 226 14.40 -6.72 2.70
CA ASP A 226 12.98 -7.08 2.83
C ASP A 226 12.11 -6.45 1.75
N ARG A 227 12.43 -5.23 1.30
CA ARG A 227 11.79 -4.64 0.11
C ARG A 227 11.99 -5.53 -1.12
N THR A 228 13.20 -6.05 -1.30
CA THR A 228 13.52 -6.99 -2.39
C THR A 228 12.76 -8.29 -2.25
N ARG A 229 12.76 -8.91 -1.06
CA ARG A 229 12.02 -10.15 -0.80
C ARG A 229 10.53 -10.02 -1.02
N LEU A 230 9.91 -8.91 -0.60
CA LEU A 230 8.49 -8.66 -0.82
C LEU A 230 8.17 -8.50 -2.30
N LEU A 231 9.01 -7.78 -3.05
CA LEU A 231 8.86 -7.65 -4.51
C LEU A 231 9.02 -9.00 -5.21
N ASP A 232 10.00 -9.81 -4.80
CA ASP A 232 10.22 -11.14 -5.35
C ASP A 232 9.02 -12.06 -5.03
N LEU A 233 8.50 -12.03 -3.80
CA LEU A 233 7.30 -12.77 -3.41
C LEU A 233 6.08 -12.36 -4.25
N ALA A 234 5.82 -11.06 -4.36
CA ALA A 234 4.73 -10.55 -5.18
C ALA A 234 4.89 -10.96 -6.66
N ALA A 235 6.13 -10.94 -7.18
CA ALA A 235 6.44 -11.34 -8.55
C ALA A 235 6.17 -12.83 -8.80
N GLU A 236 6.49 -13.72 -7.85
CA GLU A 236 6.21 -15.15 -7.95
C GLU A 236 4.70 -15.44 -7.88
N VAL A 237 3.97 -14.79 -6.96
CA VAL A 237 2.50 -14.97 -6.86
C VAL A 237 1.79 -14.43 -8.11
N ALA A 238 2.27 -13.32 -8.65
CA ALA A 238 1.66 -12.68 -9.82
C ALA A 238 1.75 -13.51 -11.11
N GLU A 239 2.70 -14.45 -11.23
CA GLU A 239 2.86 -15.31 -12.42
C GLU A 239 1.58 -16.09 -12.76
N ARG A 240 0.80 -16.48 -11.74
CA ARG A 240 -0.43 -17.25 -11.93
C ARG A 240 -1.65 -16.60 -11.29
N GLN A 241 -1.45 -15.75 -10.27
CA GLN A 241 -2.52 -15.20 -9.44
C GLN A 241 -2.35 -13.67 -9.25
N PRO A 242 -2.49 -12.85 -10.32
CA PRO A 242 -2.35 -11.38 -10.27
C PRO A 242 -3.12 -10.69 -9.14
N ALA A 243 -4.39 -11.05 -8.95
CA ALA A 243 -5.24 -10.44 -7.93
C ALA A 243 -4.78 -10.79 -6.51
N LEU A 244 -4.31 -12.02 -6.29
CA LEU A 244 -3.78 -12.44 -5.00
C LEU A 244 -2.46 -11.72 -4.68
N ALA A 245 -1.61 -11.51 -5.68
CA ALA A 245 -0.37 -10.74 -5.52
C ALA A 245 -0.64 -9.29 -5.09
N ALA A 246 -1.63 -8.63 -5.69
CA ALA A 246 -2.01 -7.26 -5.30
C ALA A 246 -2.57 -7.19 -3.87
N THR A 247 -3.40 -8.16 -3.49
CA THR A 247 -3.92 -8.27 -2.11
C THR A 247 -2.78 -8.53 -1.12
N LEU A 248 -1.94 -9.54 -1.38
CA LEU A 248 -0.78 -9.86 -0.55
C LEU A 248 0.12 -8.65 -0.34
N PHE A 249 0.44 -7.94 -1.41
CA PHE A 249 1.32 -6.78 -1.35
C PHE A 249 0.69 -5.66 -0.52
N THR A 250 -0.61 -5.41 -0.68
CA THR A 250 -1.32 -4.38 0.11
C THR A 250 -1.36 -4.74 1.60
N GLU A 251 -1.67 -6.00 1.92
CA GLU A 251 -1.71 -6.48 3.31
C GLU A 251 -0.33 -6.50 3.98
N ALA A 252 0.77 -6.42 3.23
CA ALA A 252 2.11 -6.34 3.80
C ALA A 252 2.27 -5.15 4.76
N ALA A 253 1.56 -4.03 4.53
CA ALA A 253 1.56 -2.87 5.40
C ALA A 253 1.02 -3.16 6.82
N SER A 254 0.06 -4.09 6.94
CA SER A 254 -0.55 -4.49 8.22
C SER A 254 0.18 -5.69 8.85
N ILE A 255 0.66 -6.62 8.02
CA ILE A 255 1.27 -7.88 8.46
C ILE A 255 2.68 -7.67 8.99
N LEU A 256 3.57 -7.03 8.19
CA LEU A 256 5.00 -6.97 8.50
C LEU A 256 5.33 -6.31 9.85
N PRO A 257 4.65 -5.23 10.30
CA PRO A 257 4.93 -4.63 11.61
C PRO A 257 4.80 -5.61 12.79
N SER A 258 3.86 -6.56 12.72
CA SER A 258 3.68 -7.56 13.79
C SER A 258 4.85 -8.55 13.88
N PHE A 259 5.45 -8.90 12.73
CA PHE A 259 6.64 -9.74 12.67
C PHE A 259 7.92 -8.96 13.01
N GLN A 260 8.00 -7.69 12.64
CA GLN A 260 9.12 -6.79 12.98
C GLN A 260 9.32 -6.64 14.49
N ALA A 261 8.22 -6.58 15.26
CA ALA A 261 8.28 -6.54 16.72
C ALA A 261 8.98 -7.76 17.34
N LEU A 262 9.10 -8.85 16.58
CA LEU A 262 9.75 -10.11 16.98
C LEU A 262 11.01 -10.41 16.16
N HIS A 263 11.42 -9.51 15.25
CA HIS A 263 12.52 -9.73 14.28
C HIS A 263 12.34 -10.96 13.37
N LEU A 264 11.09 -11.24 12.96
CA LEU A 264 10.73 -12.40 12.14
C LEU A 264 10.28 -12.04 10.72
N GLU A 265 10.27 -10.76 10.34
CA GLU A 265 9.76 -10.27 9.06
C GLU A 265 10.54 -10.83 7.86
N GLY A 266 11.87 -10.86 7.95
CA GLY A 266 12.72 -11.46 6.93
C GLY A 266 12.49 -12.97 6.81
N VAL A 267 12.27 -13.65 7.95
CA VAL A 267 11.97 -15.09 7.98
C VAL A 267 10.63 -15.37 7.30
N LEU A 268 9.57 -14.61 7.63
CA LEU A 268 8.27 -14.74 6.97
C LEU A 268 8.39 -14.57 5.46
N LEU A 269 9.08 -13.52 5.01
CA LEU A 269 9.26 -13.23 3.58
C LEU A 269 10.06 -14.33 2.88
N ASP A 270 11.17 -14.78 3.44
CA ASP A 270 12.01 -15.85 2.86
C ASP A 270 11.25 -17.18 2.77
N LYS A 271 10.48 -17.54 3.80
CA LYS A 271 9.66 -18.75 3.83
C LYS A 271 8.47 -18.69 2.86
N ALA A 272 7.75 -17.57 2.85
CA ALA A 272 6.66 -17.35 1.91
C ALA A 272 7.15 -17.37 0.46
N LEU A 273 8.30 -16.75 0.17
CA LEU A 273 8.93 -16.77 -1.15
C LEU A 273 9.36 -18.18 -1.56
N THR A 274 9.94 -18.96 -0.64
CA THR A 274 10.32 -20.35 -0.88
C THR A 274 9.10 -21.19 -1.28
N LEU A 275 7.97 -21.01 -0.58
CA LEU A 275 6.71 -21.67 -0.94
C LEU A 275 6.14 -21.15 -2.25
N ALA A 276 6.17 -19.83 -2.50
CA ALA A 276 5.62 -19.23 -3.71
C ALA A 276 6.31 -19.72 -4.99
N ARG A 277 7.63 -19.97 -4.93
CA ARG A 277 8.40 -20.58 -6.04
C ARG A 277 7.93 -22.00 -6.39
N PHE A 278 7.32 -22.71 -5.44
CA PHE A 278 6.69 -24.00 -5.70
C PHE A 278 5.22 -23.83 -6.11
N ASP A 279 4.46 -23.09 -5.30
CA ASP A 279 3.06 -22.74 -5.53
C ASP A 279 2.76 -21.35 -4.94
N GLY A 280 2.49 -20.39 -5.82
CA GLY A 280 2.16 -19.01 -5.45
C GLY A 280 1.00 -18.90 -4.44
N GLU A 281 0.02 -19.81 -4.49
CA GLU A 281 -1.11 -19.78 -3.56
C GLU A 281 -0.68 -20.18 -2.14
N LEU A 282 0.22 -21.15 -2.01
CA LEU A 282 0.75 -21.58 -0.70
C LEU A 282 1.61 -20.49 -0.07
N GLY A 283 2.50 -19.88 -0.85
CA GLY A 283 3.31 -18.76 -0.37
C GLY A 283 2.45 -17.59 0.08
N ALA A 284 1.42 -17.24 -0.70
CA ALA A 284 0.49 -16.19 -0.33
C ALA A 284 -0.36 -16.53 0.89
N THR A 285 -0.81 -17.79 1.01
CA THR A 285 -1.59 -18.27 2.16
C THR A 285 -0.79 -18.17 3.46
N LEU A 286 0.48 -18.58 3.46
CA LEU A 286 1.37 -18.43 4.62
C LEU A 286 1.50 -16.95 5.01
N PHE A 287 1.79 -16.09 4.04
CA PHE A 287 2.00 -14.66 4.28
C PHE A 287 0.75 -13.99 4.84
N LEU A 288 -0.39 -14.14 4.17
CA LEU A 288 -1.67 -13.53 4.55
C LEU A 288 -2.20 -14.05 5.88
N SER A 289 -1.92 -15.31 6.22
CA SER A 289 -2.31 -15.91 7.51
C SER A 289 -1.34 -15.55 8.65
N GLY A 290 -0.24 -14.86 8.36
CA GLY A 290 0.82 -14.53 9.30
C GLY A 290 0.32 -13.96 10.64
N PRO A 291 -0.55 -12.92 10.66
CA PRO A 291 -1.05 -12.35 11.91
C PRO A 291 -1.85 -13.36 12.77
N LYS A 292 -2.66 -14.21 12.12
CA LYS A 292 -3.41 -15.28 12.79
C LYS A 292 -2.43 -16.31 13.36
N ILE A 293 -1.45 -16.75 12.57
CA ILE A 293 -0.43 -17.71 13.03
C ILE A 293 0.34 -17.15 14.22
N LEU A 294 0.85 -15.92 14.16
CA LEU A 294 1.57 -15.31 15.29
C LEU A 294 0.70 -15.20 16.54
N LYS A 295 -0.58 -14.81 16.39
CA LYS A 295 -1.52 -14.74 17.51
C LYS A 295 -1.66 -16.10 18.20
N GLU A 296 -1.83 -17.17 17.42
CA GLU A 296 -2.00 -18.53 17.94
C GLU A 296 -0.71 -19.11 18.51
N MET A 297 0.45 -18.81 17.89
CA MET A 297 1.75 -19.20 18.41
C MET A 297 2.08 -18.50 19.73
N GLY A 298 1.71 -17.22 19.88
CA GLY A 298 1.99 -16.44 21.07
C GLY A 298 3.49 -16.47 21.42
N ARG A 299 3.83 -17.01 22.59
CA ARG A 299 5.24 -17.14 23.02
C ARG A 299 6.05 -18.17 22.24
N ALA A 300 5.40 -19.06 21.49
CA ALA A 300 6.07 -20.02 20.61
C ALA A 300 6.50 -19.40 19.27
N ALA A 301 6.24 -18.10 19.02
CA ALA A 301 6.64 -17.40 17.80
C ALA A 301 8.13 -17.57 17.40
N PRO A 302 9.12 -17.68 18.32
CA PRO A 302 10.50 -17.99 17.94
C PRO A 302 10.66 -19.30 17.15
N HIS A 303 9.73 -20.25 17.30
CA HIS A 303 9.70 -21.52 16.56
C HIS A 303 8.94 -21.44 15.23
N PHE A 304 8.64 -20.23 14.74
CA PHE A 304 7.90 -20.05 13.49
C PHE A 304 8.60 -20.75 12.32
N THR A 305 9.95 -20.74 12.30
CA THR A 305 10.73 -21.42 11.26
C THR A 305 10.43 -22.92 11.25
N GLU A 306 10.52 -23.56 12.40
CA GLU A 306 10.29 -25.00 12.57
C GLU A 306 8.83 -25.37 12.24
N TRP A 307 7.86 -24.54 12.67
CA TRP A 307 6.46 -24.72 12.31
C TRP A 307 6.23 -24.67 10.80
N VAL A 308 6.88 -23.75 10.10
CA VAL A 308 6.80 -23.68 8.64
C VAL A 308 7.42 -24.92 7.99
N GLU A 309 8.57 -25.42 8.49
CA GLU A 309 9.21 -26.64 7.96
C GLU A 309 8.30 -27.88 8.09
N GLU A 310 7.56 -28.01 9.20
CA GLU A 310 6.54 -29.07 9.34
C GLU A 310 5.45 -28.95 8.25
N GLY A 311 4.97 -27.73 7.99
CA GLY A 311 4.03 -27.46 6.90
C GLY A 311 4.61 -27.76 5.51
N MET A 312 5.89 -27.48 5.29
CA MET A 312 6.58 -27.79 4.03
C MET A 312 6.67 -29.30 3.79
N ALA A 313 6.80 -30.11 4.84
CA ALA A 313 6.79 -31.56 4.71
C ALA A 313 5.46 -32.09 4.12
N LEU A 314 4.35 -31.40 4.41
CA LEU A 314 3.01 -31.72 3.89
C LEU A 314 2.83 -31.33 2.41
N VAL A 315 3.67 -30.44 1.87
CA VAL A 315 3.62 -30.07 0.45
C VAL A 315 3.85 -31.30 -0.43
N LYS A 316 4.69 -32.25 0.02
CA LYS A 316 4.94 -33.53 -0.67
C LYS A 316 3.74 -34.47 -0.64
N SER A 317 2.86 -34.39 0.37
CA SER A 317 1.69 -35.26 0.51
C SER A 317 0.42 -34.70 -0.15
N GLY A 318 0.40 -33.41 -0.51
CA GLY A 318 -0.63 -32.79 -1.36
C GLY A 318 -0.91 -31.33 -1.04
N GLY A 319 -1.12 -30.50 -2.07
CA GLY A 319 -1.27 -29.03 -1.94
C GLY A 319 -2.42 -28.56 -1.04
N ALA A 320 -3.56 -29.28 -1.03
CA ALA A 320 -4.70 -28.91 -0.19
C ALA A 320 -4.43 -29.04 1.32
N GLN A 321 -3.66 -30.06 1.73
CA GLN A 321 -3.29 -30.25 3.14
C GLN A 321 -2.33 -29.16 3.60
N ALA A 322 -1.31 -28.86 2.79
CA ALA A 322 -0.37 -27.78 3.07
C ALA A 322 -1.07 -26.42 3.13
N LYS A 323 -2.02 -26.15 2.22
CA LYS A 323 -2.82 -24.91 2.26
C LYS A 323 -3.62 -24.79 3.55
N ALA A 324 -4.34 -25.83 3.96
CA ALA A 324 -5.09 -25.83 5.21
C ALA A 324 -4.19 -25.72 6.45
N PHE A 325 -2.96 -26.22 6.37
CA PHE A 325 -1.94 -26.03 7.40
C PHE A 325 -1.52 -24.56 7.50
N PHE A 326 -1.11 -23.95 6.40
CA PHE A 326 -0.66 -22.54 6.37
C PHE A 326 -1.80 -21.53 6.58
N ALA A 327 -3.06 -21.89 6.28
CA ALA A 327 -4.24 -21.10 6.65
C ALA A 327 -4.59 -21.20 8.15
N PHE A 328 -3.88 -22.05 8.89
CA PHE A 328 -4.16 -22.38 10.29
C PHE A 328 -5.59 -22.92 10.49
N GLU A 329 -6.02 -23.83 9.61
CA GLU A 329 -7.35 -24.46 9.62
C GLU A 329 -7.28 -25.95 9.95
N SER A 330 -6.13 -26.59 9.70
CA SER A 330 -5.93 -28.01 9.96
C SER A 330 -5.66 -28.33 11.43
N LYS A 331 -5.96 -29.57 11.84
CA LYS A 331 -5.58 -30.12 13.14
C LYS A 331 -4.06 -30.16 13.32
N ALA A 332 -3.33 -30.57 12.27
CA ALA A 332 -1.87 -30.66 12.28
C ALA A 332 -1.19 -29.31 12.56
N ALA A 333 -1.72 -28.21 12.02
CA ALA A 333 -1.20 -26.86 12.30
C ALA A 333 -1.26 -26.48 13.78
N ARG A 334 -2.36 -26.85 14.45
CA ARG A 334 -2.56 -26.59 15.90
C ARG A 334 -1.66 -27.49 16.74
N GLU A 335 -1.61 -28.78 16.41
CA GLU A 335 -0.75 -29.75 17.10
C GLU A 335 0.74 -29.36 16.99
N ALA A 336 1.18 -28.87 15.83
CA ALA A 336 2.54 -28.37 15.64
C ALA A 336 2.86 -27.21 16.60
N VAL A 337 1.95 -26.23 16.75
CA VAL A 337 2.15 -25.15 17.74
C VAL A 337 2.18 -25.68 19.17
N ASP A 338 1.31 -26.65 19.51
CA ASP A 338 1.31 -27.32 20.81
C ASP A 338 2.64 -28.07 21.10
N HIS A 339 3.36 -28.52 20.05
CA HIS A 339 4.68 -29.14 20.18
C HIS A 339 5.78 -28.14 20.49
N PHE A 340 5.74 -26.95 19.87
CA PHE A 340 6.73 -25.88 20.07
C PHE A 340 6.48 -25.03 21.32
N GLY A 341 5.30 -25.10 21.90
CA GLY A 341 4.85 -24.16 22.90
C GLY A 341 4.37 -24.83 24.18
N THR A 342 4.80 -24.26 25.30
CA THR A 342 4.29 -24.39 26.67
C THR A 342 2.78 -24.17 26.83
N GLY A 343 2.05 -23.97 25.74
CA GLY A 343 0.60 -23.92 25.73
C GLY A 343 0.00 -25.26 26.11
N VAL A 344 -1.21 -25.20 26.65
CA VAL A 344 -1.98 -26.39 26.97
C VAL A 344 -3.27 -26.30 26.18
N SER A 345 -3.50 -27.30 25.32
CA SER A 345 -4.77 -27.44 24.61
C SER A 345 -5.81 -28.01 25.56
N LEU A 346 -7.01 -27.40 25.61
CA LEU A 346 -8.12 -27.90 26.43
C LEU A 346 -8.43 -29.35 26.11
N ALA A 347 -8.37 -29.74 24.84
CA ALA A 347 -8.64 -31.11 24.41
C ALA A 347 -7.71 -32.14 25.09
N SER A 348 -6.45 -31.75 25.35
CA SER A 348 -5.46 -32.63 25.98
C SER A 348 -5.69 -32.85 27.48
N ILE A 349 -6.36 -31.91 28.16
CA ILE A 349 -6.55 -31.92 29.63
C ILE A 349 -8.01 -31.97 30.06
N SER A 350 -8.97 -31.94 29.14
CA SER A 350 -10.42 -31.84 29.43
C SER A 350 -10.90 -32.93 30.39
N ARG A 351 -10.44 -34.18 30.21
CA ARG A 351 -10.78 -35.28 31.12
C ARG A 351 -10.29 -35.03 32.55
N MET A 352 -9.07 -34.50 32.70
CA MET A 352 -8.51 -34.18 34.02
C MET A 352 -9.26 -33.02 34.67
N LEU A 353 -9.54 -31.95 33.91
CA LEU A 353 -10.32 -30.81 34.43
C LEU A 353 -11.74 -31.20 34.80
N LYS A 354 -12.37 -32.12 34.05
CA LYS A 354 -13.68 -32.68 34.40
C LYS A 354 -13.64 -33.35 35.77
N LEU A 355 -12.73 -34.30 35.97
CA LEU A 355 -12.57 -34.99 37.26
C LEU A 355 -12.26 -34.00 38.39
N PHE A 356 -11.43 -32.99 38.11
CA PHE A 356 -11.08 -31.94 39.06
C PHE A 356 -12.30 -31.08 39.45
N ALA A 357 -13.13 -30.67 38.48
CA ALA A 357 -14.34 -29.91 38.72
C ALA A 357 -15.42 -30.72 39.45
N GLU A 358 -15.57 -32.01 39.13
CA GLU A 358 -16.49 -32.92 39.83
C GLU A 358 -16.07 -33.13 41.28
N ALA A 359 -14.76 -33.27 41.54
CA ALA A 359 -14.21 -33.39 42.88
C ALA A 359 -14.41 -32.13 43.72
N LEU A 360 -14.30 -30.94 43.11
CA LEU A 360 -14.55 -29.67 43.79
C LEU A 360 -16.05 -29.44 44.04
N SER A 361 -16.88 -29.58 43.01
CA SER A 361 -18.31 -29.21 43.09
C SER A 361 -19.23 -30.30 43.68
N GLY A 362 -18.74 -31.52 43.87
CA GLY A 362 -19.51 -32.66 44.38
C GLY A 362 -20.60 -33.19 43.44
N ARG A 363 -20.66 -32.70 42.19
CA ARG A 363 -21.65 -33.10 41.18
C ARG A 363 -21.02 -33.31 39.80
N PRO A 364 -21.68 -34.04 38.87
CA PRO A 364 -21.21 -34.16 37.50
C PRO A 364 -21.12 -32.80 36.80
N VAL A 365 -19.98 -32.50 36.16
CA VAL A 365 -19.74 -31.26 35.42
C VAL A 365 -19.18 -31.59 34.03
N ALA A 366 -19.65 -30.92 32.99
CA ALA A 366 -19.06 -31.01 31.66
C ALA A 366 -18.02 -29.91 31.42
N ILE A 367 -16.97 -30.21 30.65
CA ILE A 367 -15.98 -29.22 30.21
C ILE A 367 -16.08 -29.09 28.69
N GLN A 368 -16.29 -27.86 28.21
CA GLN A 368 -16.43 -27.58 26.78
C GLN A 368 -15.60 -26.35 26.36
N PRO A 369 -15.22 -26.23 25.09
CA PRO A 369 -14.58 -25.02 24.56
C PRO A 369 -15.54 -23.83 24.49
N LEU A 370 -15.02 -22.61 24.64
CA LEU A 370 -15.80 -21.36 24.54
C LEU A 370 -16.47 -21.16 23.17
N SER A 371 -15.89 -21.67 22.07
CA SER A 371 -16.49 -21.59 20.72
C SER A 371 -17.90 -22.20 20.63
N LEU A 372 -18.25 -23.18 21.47
CA LEU A 372 -19.59 -23.76 21.48
C LEU A 372 -20.64 -22.74 21.93
N LEU A 373 -20.34 -21.89 22.91
CA LEU A 373 -21.26 -20.82 23.36
C LEU A 373 -21.57 -19.82 22.25
N LYS A 374 -20.57 -19.51 21.42
CA LYS A 374 -20.74 -18.61 20.26
C LYS A 374 -21.63 -19.26 19.19
N SER A 375 -21.43 -20.55 18.92
CA SER A 375 -22.24 -21.29 17.94
C SER A 375 -23.71 -21.44 18.35
N GLU A 376 -24.00 -21.44 19.65
CA GLU A 376 -25.35 -21.55 20.20
C GLU A 376 -26.01 -20.19 20.50
N GLY A 377 -25.33 -19.06 20.22
CA GLY A 377 -25.86 -17.71 20.42
C GLY A 377 -26.09 -17.31 21.89
N LYS A 378 -25.48 -18.04 22.85
CA LYS A 378 -25.79 -17.90 24.29
C LYS A 378 -24.98 -16.83 25.01
N ALA A 379 -23.77 -16.48 24.54
CA ALA A 379 -22.96 -15.37 25.07
C ALA A 379 -21.72 -15.11 24.21
N ASP A 380 -21.26 -13.85 24.16
CA ASP A 380 -19.99 -13.45 23.52
C ASP A 380 -18.85 -13.30 24.56
N SER A 381 -18.79 -14.23 25.52
CA SER A 381 -17.76 -14.22 26.58
C SER A 381 -16.44 -14.75 26.03
N GLU A 382 -15.39 -13.93 26.05
CA GLU A 382 -14.00 -14.37 25.82
C GLU A 382 -13.33 -14.91 27.10
N ALA A 383 -14.01 -14.83 28.25
CA ALA A 383 -13.52 -15.32 29.53
C ALA A 383 -14.14 -16.69 29.90
N PRO A 384 -13.43 -17.53 30.68
CA PRO A 384 -13.98 -18.72 31.33
C PRO A 384 -15.33 -18.44 31.97
N THR A 385 -16.32 -19.32 31.74
CA THR A 385 -17.69 -19.13 32.25
C THR A 385 -18.38 -20.48 32.48
N THR A 386 -19.58 -20.48 33.04
CA THR A 386 -20.39 -21.68 33.30
C THR A 386 -21.87 -21.39 33.10
N ASP A 387 -22.64 -22.38 32.65
CA ASP A 387 -24.11 -22.32 32.53
C ASP A 387 -24.85 -23.04 33.68
N GLY A 388 -24.11 -23.45 34.72
CA GLY A 388 -24.66 -24.19 35.85
C GLY A 388 -24.56 -25.72 35.72
N GLN A 389 -24.20 -26.24 34.54
CA GLN A 389 -23.91 -27.67 34.30
C GLN A 389 -22.58 -27.91 33.57
N THR A 390 -22.17 -26.97 32.72
CA THR A 390 -20.99 -27.04 31.87
C THR A 390 -20.10 -25.84 32.14
N ILE A 391 -18.81 -26.08 32.38
CA ILE A 391 -17.78 -25.04 32.42
C ILE A 391 -17.19 -24.90 31.02
N TYR A 392 -17.20 -23.68 30.50
CA TYR A 392 -16.65 -23.32 29.21
C TYR A 392 -15.30 -22.62 29.37
N LEU A 393 -14.27 -23.14 28.69
CA LEU A 393 -12.88 -22.68 28.80
C LEU A 393 -12.29 -22.39 27.42
N PRO A 394 -11.26 -21.53 27.30
CA PRO A 394 -10.57 -21.31 26.03
C PRO A 394 -10.02 -22.62 25.45
N GLU A 395 -10.07 -22.78 24.13
CA GLU A 395 -9.58 -23.96 23.40
C GLU A 395 -8.08 -24.19 23.64
N HIS A 396 -7.33 -23.10 23.77
CA HIS A 396 -5.89 -23.12 23.96
C HIS A 396 -5.47 -21.98 24.90
N VAL A 397 -4.55 -22.27 25.84
CA VAL A 397 -3.97 -21.29 26.75
C VAL A 397 -2.45 -21.33 26.65
N ASN A 398 -1.85 -20.20 26.28
CA ASN A 398 -0.40 -19.99 26.25
C ASN A 398 -0.04 -18.62 26.85
N ARG A 399 -0.50 -18.37 28.09
CA ARG A 399 -0.32 -17.09 28.79
C ARG A 399 1.03 -17.01 29.51
N PHE A 400 1.51 -18.14 30.02
CA PHE A 400 2.70 -18.25 30.84
C PHE A 400 3.86 -18.94 30.10
N PRO A 401 5.12 -18.65 30.47
CA PRO A 401 6.30 -19.29 29.88
C PRO A 401 6.54 -20.74 30.34
N ASP A 402 5.76 -21.26 31.29
CA ASP A 402 5.87 -22.65 31.77
C ASP A 402 4.56 -23.39 31.43
N LYS A 403 4.69 -24.59 30.85
CA LYS A 403 3.55 -25.47 30.55
C LYS A 403 2.76 -25.85 31.79
N THR A 404 3.45 -26.01 32.90
CA THR A 404 2.88 -26.25 34.23
C THR A 404 2.03 -25.07 34.65
N LEU A 405 2.50 -23.83 34.47
CA LEU A 405 1.73 -22.62 34.82
C LEU A 405 0.49 -22.44 33.93
N ASN A 406 0.56 -22.77 32.64
CA ASN A 406 -0.63 -22.76 31.78
C ASN A 406 -1.65 -23.84 32.19
N LEU A 407 -1.17 -25.02 32.59
CA LEU A 407 -2.03 -26.05 33.17
C LEU A 407 -2.65 -25.60 34.49
N GLU A 408 -1.86 -24.96 35.36
CA GLU A 408 -2.34 -24.40 36.63
C GLU A 408 -3.36 -23.29 36.41
N TRP A 409 -3.19 -22.45 35.39
CA TRP A 409 -4.20 -21.47 35.02
C TRP A 409 -5.53 -22.12 34.67
N TYR A 410 -5.52 -23.21 33.89
CA TYR A 410 -6.74 -23.97 33.63
C TYR A 410 -7.34 -24.51 34.92
N LYS A 411 -6.54 -25.07 35.83
CA LYS A 411 -7.04 -25.52 37.13
C LYS A 411 -7.65 -24.39 37.94
N VAL A 412 -7.02 -23.21 37.98
CA VAL A 412 -7.54 -22.03 38.69
C VAL A 412 -8.85 -21.55 38.06
N ALA A 413 -8.90 -21.44 36.73
CA ALA A 413 -10.11 -21.06 36.02
C ALA A 413 -11.24 -22.07 36.25
N THR A 414 -10.95 -23.37 36.16
CA THR A 414 -11.90 -24.45 36.45
C THR A 414 -12.36 -24.41 37.90
N ALA A 415 -11.47 -24.23 38.87
CA ALA A 415 -11.82 -24.14 40.29
C ALA A 415 -12.69 -22.91 40.57
N TYR A 416 -12.36 -21.77 39.97
CA TYR A 416 -13.14 -20.55 40.09
C TYR A 416 -14.57 -20.73 39.56
N GLN A 417 -14.72 -21.33 38.38
CA GLN A 417 -16.03 -21.62 37.79
C GLN A 417 -16.77 -22.74 38.53
N ALA A 418 -16.07 -23.75 39.05
CA ALA A 418 -16.64 -24.80 39.89
C ALA A 418 -17.14 -24.25 41.24
N GLY A 419 -16.48 -23.22 41.80
CA GLY A 419 -16.95 -22.54 43.00
C GLY A 419 -18.34 -21.95 42.81
N TYR A 420 -18.61 -21.30 41.67
CA TYR A 420 -19.95 -20.83 41.33
C TYR A 420 -20.98 -21.97 41.25
N LEU A 421 -20.55 -23.18 40.90
CA LEU A 421 -21.40 -24.37 40.87
C LEU A 421 -21.67 -24.92 42.28
N GLU A 422 -20.67 -24.92 43.16
CA GLU A 422 -20.75 -25.49 44.51
C GLU A 422 -21.58 -24.61 45.46
N PHE A 423 -21.37 -23.29 45.42
CA PHE A 423 -22.10 -22.34 46.26
C PHE A 423 -23.49 -21.98 45.73
N ASN A 424 -24.01 -22.73 44.75
CA ASN A 424 -25.35 -22.55 44.21
C ASN A 424 -25.66 -21.11 43.76
N THR A 425 -24.65 -20.35 43.35
CA THR A 425 -24.81 -18.91 43.06
C THR A 425 -25.71 -18.65 41.85
N PHE A 426 -25.85 -19.64 40.96
CA PHE A 426 -26.75 -19.64 39.80
C PHE A 426 -28.00 -20.51 39.98
N THR A 427 -28.21 -21.06 41.18
CA THR A 427 -29.34 -21.96 41.46
C THR A 427 -30.67 -21.24 41.67
N PRO A 428 -30.75 -19.99 42.18
CA PRO A 428 -32.01 -19.24 42.16
C PRO A 428 -32.45 -19.02 40.72
N LYS A 429 -33.59 -19.58 40.32
CA LYS A 429 -34.23 -19.20 39.06
C LYS A 429 -34.95 -17.89 39.28
N ILE A 430 -35.09 -17.06 38.24
CA ILE A 430 -35.82 -15.78 38.35
C ILE A 430 -37.29 -15.99 38.81
N GLN A 431 -37.83 -17.18 38.55
CA GLN A 431 -39.13 -17.66 39.00
C GLN A 431 -39.20 -17.87 40.53
N ASP A 432 -38.08 -18.19 41.17
CA ASP A 432 -37.95 -18.37 42.62
C ASP A 432 -37.81 -17.02 43.36
N THR A 433 -37.74 -15.91 42.61
CA THR A 433 -37.77 -14.53 43.12
C THR A 433 -39.02 -13.76 42.65
N ALA A 434 -40.04 -14.48 42.16
CA ALA A 434 -41.24 -13.88 41.57
C ALA A 434 -41.97 -12.95 42.56
N ASP A 435 -42.03 -13.36 43.82
CA ASP A 435 -42.51 -12.61 44.99
C ASP A 435 -41.71 -11.32 45.25
N LEU A 436 -40.39 -11.33 45.06
CA LEU A 436 -39.56 -10.13 45.15
C LEU A 436 -39.80 -9.18 43.97
N ILE A 437 -39.97 -9.71 42.75
CA ILE A 437 -40.27 -8.94 41.54
C ILE A 437 -41.65 -8.28 41.64
N GLU A 438 -42.65 -8.98 42.17
CA GLU A 438 -44.00 -8.44 42.41
C GLU A 438 -43.97 -7.28 43.42
N SER A 439 -43.16 -7.41 44.48
CA SER A 439 -42.98 -6.35 45.50
C SER A 439 -42.24 -5.09 45.01
N LEU A 440 -41.49 -5.19 43.90
CA LEU A 440 -40.77 -4.08 43.26
C LEU A 440 -41.59 -3.40 42.16
N GLN A 441 -42.78 -3.92 41.84
CA GLN A 441 -43.70 -3.38 40.83
C GLN A 441 -44.88 -2.59 41.44
N THR A 442 -45.06 -2.62 42.76
CA THR A 442 -45.85 -1.65 43.53
C THR A 442 -45.02 -0.44 43.91
#